data_AF-A0AAJ3GY20-F1
#
_entry.id   AF-A0AAJ3GY20-F1
#
_cell.length_a   1.000
_cell.length_b   1.000
_cell.length_c   1.000
_cell.angle_alpha   90.00
_cell.angle_beta   90.00
_cell.angle_gamma   90.00
#
_symmetry.space_group_name_H-M   'P 1'
#
loop_
_entity.id
_entity.type
_entity.pdbx_description
1 polymer ?
#
loop_
_entity_poly.entity_id
_entity_poly.type
_entity_poly.pdbx_seq_one_letter_code
_entity_poly.pdbx_strand_id
1 'polypeptide(L)'
;MSVIPVNNPVITTKAPQVLTAADALAGKKVDDKPAPPPTPGEGVVVTISGAGLKASQAGSNPNKDIDDSNLKDNIKQLLKMIRELRKQLAEKMAQLSAAMNDTTLSPEARQAKVAGLQGDIANIQAGLMTAQGQLAKSLKNESPEAQMEAMTLLSK
;
A
#
# COMPACT_ATOMS: atom_id res chain seq x y z
N MET A 1 -49.83 20.14 23.36
CA MET A 1 -48.39 20.51 23.40
C MET A 1 -47.82 20.30 22.00
N SER A 2 -48.10 21.25 21.12
CA SER A 2 -47.15 22.18 20.49
C SER A 2 -46.10 21.52 19.60
N VAL A 3 -46.46 21.38 18.32
CA VAL A 3 -45.55 21.13 17.21
C VAL A 3 -44.85 22.44 16.87
N ILE A 4 -43.52 22.47 16.85
CA ILE A 4 -42.76 23.60 16.32
C ILE A 4 -42.15 23.17 14.98
N PRO A 5 -42.57 23.77 13.86
CA PRO A 5 -42.04 23.46 12.53
C PRO A 5 -40.72 24.18 12.24
N VAL A 6 -39.99 23.56 11.30
CA VAL A 6 -38.79 24.02 10.61
C VAL A 6 -38.93 25.45 10.09
N ASN A 7 -37.99 26.33 10.46
CA ASN A 7 -37.80 27.63 9.83
C ASN A 7 -36.32 28.00 9.83
N ASN A 8 -35.60 27.71 8.74
CA ASN A 8 -34.32 28.36 8.47
C ASN A 8 -34.36 28.95 7.04
N PRO A 9 -34.25 30.28 6.90
CA PRO A 9 -34.45 30.96 5.63
C PRO A 9 -33.27 30.79 4.68
N VAL A 10 -33.65 30.67 3.41
CA VAL A 10 -32.86 30.83 2.18
C VAL A 10 -31.92 32.04 2.28
N ILE A 11 -30.62 31.81 2.05
CA ILE A 11 -29.72 32.80 1.45
C ILE A 11 -29.16 32.17 0.17
N THR A 12 -29.87 32.43 -0.91
CA THR A 12 -29.33 32.37 -2.26
C THR A 12 -28.72 33.74 -2.56
N THR A 13 -27.47 33.80 -3.01
CA THR A 13 -27.08 34.46 -4.28
C THR A 13 -25.55 34.65 -4.38
N LYS A 14 -25.04 34.27 -5.56
CA LYS A 14 -23.95 34.90 -6.32
C LYS A 14 -22.49 34.45 -6.08
N ALA A 15 -22.00 33.60 -6.98
CA ALA A 15 -20.60 33.58 -7.42
C ALA A 15 -20.34 34.71 -8.46
N PRO A 16 -19.10 34.93 -8.95
CA PRO A 16 -17.81 35.11 -8.26
C PRO A 16 -17.21 36.50 -8.58
N GLN A 17 -16.30 37.03 -7.77
CA GLN A 17 -15.54 38.25 -8.11
C GLN A 17 -14.08 38.09 -7.69
N VAL A 18 -13.21 38.42 -8.62
CA VAL A 18 -11.76 38.20 -8.65
C VAL A 18 -11.07 39.26 -7.78
N LEU A 19 -10.15 38.86 -6.89
CA LEU A 19 -9.10 39.74 -6.39
C LEU A 19 -7.74 39.08 -6.63
N THR A 20 -7.04 39.65 -7.60
CA THR A 20 -5.60 39.48 -7.88
C THR A 20 -4.79 39.71 -6.62
N ALA A 21 -3.97 38.73 -6.22
CA ALA A 21 -2.98 38.84 -5.15
C ALA A 21 -1.60 39.21 -5.71
N ALA A 22 -1.55 40.30 -6.48
CA ALA A 22 -0.30 40.99 -6.77
C ALA A 22 -0.33 42.29 -5.97
N ASP A 23 0.65 42.45 -5.08
CA ASP A 23 0.90 43.61 -4.20
C ASP A 23 0.52 43.42 -2.72
N ALA A 24 1.21 42.50 -2.03
CA ALA A 24 1.46 42.61 -0.59
C ALA A 24 2.54 41.59 -0.20
N LEU A 25 3.81 42.00 -0.19
CA LEU A 25 4.85 41.60 0.77
C LEU A 25 6.20 42.20 0.34
N ALA A 26 6.26 43.54 0.32
CA ALA A 26 7.52 44.26 0.40
C ALA A 26 7.84 44.54 1.88
N GLY A 27 8.92 43.93 2.37
CA GLY A 27 9.81 44.50 3.38
C GLY A 27 9.40 44.36 4.86
N LYS A 28 10.07 43.46 5.57
CA LYS A 28 10.77 43.82 6.82
C LYS A 28 11.88 42.82 7.14
N LYS A 29 13.10 43.33 7.12
CA LYS A 29 14.33 42.70 7.59
C LYS A 29 14.24 42.44 9.09
N VAL A 30 14.77 41.30 9.51
CA VAL A 30 15.19 41.06 10.89
C VAL A 30 16.56 40.39 10.81
N ASP A 31 17.59 41.18 11.05
CA ASP A 31 18.92 40.71 11.45
C ASP A 31 18.83 40.39 12.95
N ASP A 32 19.16 39.15 13.35
CA ASP A 32 19.93 38.90 14.58
C ASP A 32 20.50 37.46 14.62
N LYS A 33 21.83 37.39 14.51
CA LYS A 33 22.77 36.46 15.17
C LYS A 33 22.64 34.93 14.96
N PRO A 34 23.65 34.27 14.33
CA PRO A 34 23.75 32.82 14.28
C PRO A 34 24.06 32.24 15.67
N ALA A 35 23.12 31.47 16.22
CA ALA A 35 23.41 30.54 17.30
C ALA A 35 24.09 29.28 16.71
N PRO A 36 25.09 28.69 17.39
CA PRO A 36 25.87 27.57 16.88
C PRO A 36 24.97 26.35 16.62
N PRO A 37 25.28 25.53 15.60
CA PRO A 37 24.51 24.32 15.31
C PRO A 37 24.58 23.36 16.50
N PRO A 38 23.46 22.79 16.97
CA PRO A 38 23.51 21.63 17.82
C PRO A 38 24.18 20.51 17.02
N THR A 39 25.22 19.92 17.61
CA THR A 39 25.88 18.68 17.17
C THR A 39 24.82 17.68 16.71
N PRO A 40 24.86 17.19 15.46
CA PRO A 40 24.08 16.03 15.06
C PRO A 40 24.51 14.86 15.94
N GLY A 41 23.72 14.58 16.98
CA GLY A 41 23.76 13.28 17.62
C GLY A 41 23.49 12.25 16.53
N GLU A 42 24.31 11.21 16.50
CA GLU A 42 24.19 10.05 15.61
C GLU A 42 22.75 9.52 15.61
N GLY A 43 21.93 10.07 14.73
CA GLY A 43 20.84 9.32 14.16
C GLY A 43 21.53 8.20 13.41
N VAL A 44 21.37 6.96 13.89
CA VAL A 44 21.57 5.78 13.06
C VAL A 44 20.57 5.93 11.92
N VAL A 45 20.98 6.64 10.87
CA VAL A 45 20.32 6.64 9.59
C VAL A 45 20.57 5.24 9.09
N VAL A 46 19.60 4.35 9.29
CA VAL A 46 19.56 3.06 8.63
C VAL A 46 19.37 3.37 7.15
N THR A 47 20.43 3.78 6.48
CA THR A 47 20.54 3.67 5.04
C THR A 47 20.54 2.17 4.79
N ILE A 48 19.34 1.59 4.63
CA ILE A 48 19.13 0.34 3.90
C ILE A 48 19.89 0.55 2.61
N SER A 49 21.13 0.07 2.60
CA SER A 49 22.06 0.37 1.54
C SER A 49 21.40 -0.13 0.27
N GLY A 50 21.27 0.72 -0.75
CA GLY A 50 20.72 0.33 -2.04
C GLY A 50 21.42 -0.93 -2.60
N ALA A 51 22.64 -1.22 -2.14
CA ALA A 51 23.37 -2.47 -2.37
C ALA A 51 22.71 -3.72 -1.77
N GLY A 52 22.13 -3.67 -0.56
CA GLY A 52 21.38 -4.79 0.03
C GLY A 52 20.05 -5.03 -0.70
N LEU A 53 19.35 -3.96 -1.08
CA LEU A 53 18.13 -4.05 -1.88
C LEU A 53 18.40 -4.52 -3.32
N LYS A 54 19.55 -4.15 -3.91
CA LYS A 54 19.99 -4.59 -5.24
C LYS A 54 20.55 -6.02 -5.23
N ALA A 55 21.27 -6.44 -4.19
CA ALA A 55 21.75 -7.81 -4.04
C ALA A 55 20.58 -8.80 -3.89
N SER A 56 19.51 -8.41 -3.18
CA SER A 56 18.25 -9.18 -3.12
C SER A 56 17.50 -9.24 -4.47
N GLN A 57 17.69 -8.25 -5.35
CA GLN A 57 17.02 -8.18 -6.66
C GLN A 57 17.84 -8.77 -7.82
N ALA A 58 19.17 -8.87 -7.70
CA ALA A 58 20.06 -9.21 -8.81
C ALA A 58 20.40 -10.70 -8.96
N GLY A 59 20.09 -11.56 -7.97
CA GLY A 59 20.55 -12.96 -7.97
C GLY A 59 19.47 -14.04 -7.87
N SER A 60 18.25 -13.69 -7.47
CA SER A 60 17.22 -14.69 -7.17
C SER A 60 15.97 -14.38 -7.96
N ASN A 61 15.72 -15.14 -9.03
CA ASN A 61 14.35 -15.29 -9.53
C ASN A 61 13.52 -15.71 -8.30
N PRO A 62 12.56 -14.88 -7.83
CA PRO A 62 11.83 -15.18 -6.59
C PRO A 62 11.02 -16.47 -6.72
N ASN A 63 10.84 -16.96 -7.96
CA ASN A 63 10.17 -18.20 -8.32
C ASN A 63 11.14 -19.36 -8.62
N LYS A 64 12.45 -19.21 -8.41
CA LYS A 64 13.45 -20.23 -8.80
C LYS A 64 13.18 -21.57 -8.12
N ASP A 65 12.81 -21.53 -6.85
CA ASP A 65 12.34 -22.65 -6.04
C ASP A 65 11.14 -23.38 -6.66
N ILE A 66 10.28 -22.66 -7.39
CA ILE A 66 9.12 -23.21 -8.08
C ILE A 66 9.48 -23.72 -9.47
N ASP A 67 10.38 -23.03 -10.17
CA ASP A 67 10.85 -23.43 -11.49
C ASP A 67 11.65 -24.74 -11.44
N ASP A 68 12.51 -24.89 -10.43
CA ASP A 68 13.34 -26.08 -10.20
C ASP A 68 12.55 -27.27 -9.63
N SER A 69 11.30 -27.08 -9.19
CA SER A 69 10.47 -28.15 -8.63
C SER A 69 10.06 -29.19 -9.68
N ASN A 70 9.80 -30.43 -9.26
CA ASN A 70 9.32 -31.49 -10.17
C ASN A 70 7.79 -31.44 -10.40
N LEU A 71 7.17 -30.30 -10.10
CA LEU A 71 5.73 -30.09 -10.22
C LEU A 71 5.33 -29.87 -11.68
N LYS A 72 4.06 -30.16 -12.01
CA LYS A 72 3.50 -29.83 -13.33
C LYS A 72 3.46 -28.32 -13.53
N ASP A 73 3.62 -27.87 -14.77
CA ASP A 73 3.63 -26.45 -15.12
C ASP A 73 2.38 -25.70 -14.63
N ASN A 74 1.21 -26.33 -14.68
CA ASN A 74 -0.02 -25.74 -14.16
C ASN A 74 0.07 -25.39 -12.67
N ILE A 75 0.65 -26.28 -11.86
CA ILE A 75 0.83 -26.07 -10.41
C ILE A 75 1.90 -25.00 -10.16
N LYS A 76 2.99 -25.03 -10.93
CA LYS A 76 4.03 -23.98 -10.89
C LYS A 76 3.43 -22.60 -11.18
N GLN A 77 2.61 -22.48 -12.21
CA GLN A 77 1.94 -21.22 -12.56
C GLN A 77 0.99 -20.75 -11.44
N LEU A 78 0.21 -21.65 -10.84
CA LEU A 78 -0.66 -21.32 -9.71
C LEU A 78 0.14 -20.84 -8.50
N LEU A 79 1.26 -21.48 -8.17
CA LEU A 79 2.11 -21.04 -7.07
C LEU A 79 2.76 -19.67 -7.33
N LYS A 80 3.23 -19.41 -8.57
CA LYS A 80 3.73 -18.09 -8.98
C LYS A 80 2.66 -17.01 -8.81
N MET A 81 1.44 -17.30 -9.25
CA MET A 81 0.31 -16.39 -9.11
C MET A 81 -0.03 -16.12 -7.64
N ILE A 82 -0.05 -17.14 -6.78
CA ILE A 82 -0.30 -16.96 -5.34
C ILE A 82 0.77 -16.07 -4.70
N ARG A 83 2.05 -16.26 -5.07
CA ARG A 83 3.15 -15.47 -4.53
C ARG A 83 3.07 -14.01 -4.97
N GLU A 84 2.70 -13.76 -6.22
CA GLU A 84 2.44 -12.41 -6.70
C GLU A 84 1.24 -11.76 -5.98
N LEU A 85 0.13 -12.49 -5.81
CA LEU A 85 -1.03 -12.00 -5.06
C LEU A 85 -0.69 -11.67 -3.60
N ARG A 86 0.14 -12.49 -2.94
CA ARG A 86 0.63 -12.20 -1.58
C ARG A 86 1.50 -10.95 -1.52
N LYS A 87 2.38 -10.77 -2.50
CA LYS A 87 3.21 -9.56 -2.62
C LYS A 87 2.34 -8.32 -2.78
N GLN A 88 1.36 -8.38 -3.69
CA GLN A 88 0.40 -7.29 -3.90
C GLN A 88 -0.43 -7.02 -2.64
N LEU A 89 -0.86 -8.07 -1.93
CA LEU A 89 -1.56 -7.94 -0.65
C LEU A 89 -0.70 -7.19 0.38
N ALA A 90 0.56 -7.59 0.55
CA ALA A 90 1.48 -6.95 1.48
C ALA A 90 1.73 -5.48 1.11
N GLU A 91 1.89 -5.18 -0.17
CA GLU A 91 2.05 -3.82 -0.68
C GLU A 91 0.80 -2.96 -0.40
N LYS A 92 -0.40 -3.49 -0.65
CA LYS A 92 -1.66 -2.79 -0.38
C LYS A 92 -1.93 -2.60 1.11
N MET A 93 -1.55 -3.57 1.95
CA MET A 93 -1.60 -3.44 3.42
C MET A 93 -0.66 -2.33 3.90
N ALA A 94 0.56 -2.25 3.35
CA ALA A 94 1.49 -1.18 3.65
C ALA A 94 0.94 0.18 3.19
N GLN A 95 0.36 0.26 1.99
CA GLN A 95 -0.31 1.47 1.49
C GLN A 95 -1.50 1.87 2.37
N LEU A 96 -2.27 0.91 2.89
CA LEU A 96 -3.39 1.19 3.81
C LEU A 96 -2.87 1.80 5.11
N SER A 97 -1.82 1.22 5.70
CA SER A 97 -1.18 1.77 6.89
C SER A 97 -0.62 3.17 6.64
N ALA A 98 0.06 3.38 5.51
CA ALA A 98 0.58 4.67 5.10
C ALA A 98 -0.55 5.70 4.93
N ALA A 99 -1.65 5.33 4.25
CA ALA A 99 -2.80 6.20 4.06
C ALA A 99 -3.49 6.57 5.37
N MET A 100 -3.55 5.67 6.35
CA MET A 100 -4.09 5.98 7.68
C MET A 100 -3.22 6.98 8.45
N ASN A 101 -1.89 6.84 8.33
CA ASN A 101 -0.90 7.70 8.98
C ASN A 101 -0.63 9.01 8.21
N ASP A 102 -1.09 9.13 6.97
CA ASP A 102 -0.88 10.31 6.14
C ASP A 102 -1.73 11.49 6.65
N THR A 103 -1.09 12.39 7.39
CA THR A 103 -1.70 13.60 7.94
C THR A 103 -1.85 14.72 6.91
N THR A 104 -1.35 14.55 5.68
CA THR A 104 -1.41 15.57 4.64
C THR A 104 -2.75 15.59 3.89
N LEU A 105 -3.52 14.49 3.96
CA LEU A 105 -4.83 14.35 3.33
C LEU A 105 -5.96 14.81 4.25
N SER A 106 -7.01 15.40 3.65
CA SER A 106 -8.26 15.71 4.37
C SER A 106 -8.92 14.42 4.88
N PRO A 107 -9.72 14.51 5.97
CA PRO A 107 -10.40 13.35 6.53
C PRO A 107 -11.26 12.59 5.52
N GLU A 108 -12.01 13.29 4.66
CA GLU A 108 -12.82 12.65 3.62
C GLU A 108 -11.96 11.96 2.55
N ALA A 109 -10.87 12.61 2.10
CA ALA A 109 -9.97 12.03 1.10
C ALA A 109 -9.26 10.79 1.64
N ARG A 110 -8.86 10.82 2.92
CA ARG A 110 -8.26 9.67 3.61
C ARG A 110 -9.25 8.51 3.71
N GLN A 111 -10.47 8.77 4.13
CA GLN A 111 -11.52 7.75 4.22
C GLN A 111 -11.81 7.10 2.87
N ALA A 112 -11.94 7.90 1.80
CA ALA A 112 -12.14 7.39 0.45
C ALA A 112 -10.96 6.52 -0.02
N LYS A 113 -9.72 6.96 0.25
CA LYS A 113 -8.50 6.19 -0.08
C LYS A 113 -8.43 4.87 0.67
N VAL A 114 -8.70 4.89 1.97
CA VAL A 114 -8.72 3.70 2.83
C VAL A 114 -9.81 2.73 2.39
N ALA A 115 -11.02 3.22 2.09
CA ALA A 115 -12.11 2.38 1.60
C ALA A 115 -11.76 1.71 0.26
N GLY A 116 -11.14 2.44 -0.67
CA GLY A 116 -10.63 1.87 -1.92
C GLY A 116 -9.57 0.79 -1.69
N LEU A 117 -8.59 1.06 -0.82
CA LEU A 117 -7.54 0.09 -0.48
C LEU A 117 -8.11 -1.17 0.22
N GLN A 118 -9.11 -1.01 1.08
CA GLN A 118 -9.79 -2.15 1.70
C GLN A 118 -10.52 -3.02 0.66
N GLY A 119 -11.15 -2.39 -0.35
CA GLY A 119 -11.75 -3.10 -1.48
C GLY A 119 -10.72 -3.87 -2.32
N ASP A 120 -9.61 -3.22 -2.65
CA ASP A 120 -8.49 -3.86 -3.37
C ASP A 120 -7.96 -5.07 -2.59
N ILE A 121 -7.75 -4.91 -1.27
CA ILE A 121 -7.30 -5.97 -0.37
C ILE A 121 -8.30 -7.14 -0.36
N ALA A 122 -9.60 -6.87 -0.27
CA ALA A 122 -10.62 -7.92 -0.32
C ALA A 122 -10.61 -8.67 -1.66
N ASN A 123 -10.45 -7.94 -2.77
CA ASN A 123 -10.37 -8.52 -4.11
C ASN A 123 -9.13 -9.41 -4.29
N ILE A 124 -7.96 -8.95 -3.82
CA ILE A 124 -6.71 -9.73 -3.85
C ILE A 124 -6.85 -10.99 -2.98
N GLN A 125 -7.45 -10.89 -1.79
CA GLN A 125 -7.71 -12.05 -0.93
C GLN A 125 -8.64 -13.06 -1.60
N ALA A 126 -9.70 -12.61 -2.27
CA ALA A 126 -10.60 -13.50 -3.03
C ALA A 126 -9.86 -14.20 -4.19
N GLY A 127 -9.01 -13.47 -4.90
CA GLY A 127 -8.14 -14.04 -5.94
C GLY A 127 -7.17 -15.08 -5.37
N LEU A 128 -6.59 -14.81 -4.20
CA LEU A 128 -5.67 -15.72 -3.50
C LEU A 128 -6.39 -17.00 -3.07
N MET A 129 -7.58 -16.89 -2.48
CA MET A 129 -8.41 -18.06 -2.12
C MET A 129 -8.80 -18.88 -3.35
N THR A 130 -9.14 -18.22 -4.46
CA THR A 130 -9.45 -18.89 -5.73
C THR A 130 -8.22 -19.66 -6.25
N ALA A 131 -7.06 -19.01 -6.28
CA ALA A 131 -5.81 -19.63 -6.71
C ALA A 131 -5.42 -20.83 -5.83
N GLN A 132 -5.55 -20.69 -4.51
CA GLN A 132 -5.32 -21.77 -3.55
C GLN A 132 -6.31 -22.94 -3.73
N GLY A 133 -7.59 -22.65 -3.99
CA GLY A 133 -8.59 -23.67 -4.27
C GLY A 133 -8.30 -24.44 -5.57
N GLN A 134 -7.85 -23.75 -6.62
CA GLN A 134 -7.44 -24.38 -7.88
C GLN A 134 -6.15 -25.20 -7.70
N LEU A 135 -5.21 -24.70 -6.90
CA LEU A 135 -4.00 -25.43 -6.53
C LEU A 135 -4.35 -26.71 -5.76
N ALA A 136 -5.21 -26.63 -4.75
CA ALA A 136 -5.64 -27.80 -3.98
C ALA A 136 -6.34 -28.87 -4.86
N LYS A 137 -7.18 -28.45 -5.81
CA LYS A 137 -7.80 -29.39 -6.79
C LYS A 137 -6.77 -30.03 -7.70
N SER A 138 -5.81 -29.26 -8.19
CA SER A 138 -4.74 -29.77 -9.06
C SER A 138 -3.86 -30.77 -8.31
N LEU A 139 -3.48 -30.42 -7.08
CA LEU A 139 -2.69 -31.26 -6.18
C LEU A 139 -3.41 -32.55 -5.77
N LYS A 140 -4.74 -32.56 -5.63
CA LYS A 140 -5.51 -33.76 -5.28
C LYS A 140 -5.34 -34.91 -6.30
N ASN A 141 -5.02 -34.58 -7.54
CA ASN A 141 -4.76 -35.55 -8.62
C ASN A 141 -3.26 -35.83 -8.82
N GLU A 142 -2.39 -35.26 -7.98
CA GLU A 142 -0.95 -35.51 -7.99
C GLU A 142 -0.52 -36.51 -6.91
N SER A 143 0.76 -36.89 -6.97
CA SER A 143 1.37 -37.73 -5.95
C SER A 143 1.49 -37.00 -4.60
N PRO A 144 1.50 -37.75 -3.47
CA PRO A 144 1.69 -37.16 -2.14
C PRO A 144 2.98 -36.34 -2.00
N GLU A 145 4.05 -36.71 -2.71
CA GLU A 145 5.30 -35.95 -2.70
C GLU A 145 5.12 -34.57 -3.34
N ALA A 146 4.45 -34.50 -4.50
CA ALA A 146 4.14 -33.24 -5.18
C ALA A 146 3.22 -32.34 -4.34
N GLN A 147 2.28 -32.93 -3.59
CA GLN A 147 1.45 -32.21 -2.63
C GLN A 147 2.30 -31.56 -1.53
N MET A 148 3.23 -32.33 -0.93
CA MET A 148 4.10 -31.84 0.13
C MET A 148 5.08 -30.77 -0.38
N GLU A 149 5.65 -30.96 -1.56
CA GLU A 149 6.55 -29.99 -2.20
C GLU A 149 5.82 -28.68 -2.49
N ALA A 150 4.63 -28.73 -3.09
CA ALA A 150 3.83 -27.54 -3.34
C ALA A 150 3.41 -26.82 -2.05
N MET A 151 3.07 -27.56 -0.98
CA MET A 151 2.78 -26.96 0.33
C MET A 151 4.02 -26.27 0.93
N THR A 152 5.20 -26.86 0.75
CA THR A 152 6.48 -26.30 1.24
C THR A 152 6.88 -25.04 0.47
N LEU A 153 6.63 -25.00 -0.84
CA LEU A 153 6.86 -23.82 -1.67
C LEU A 153 5.81 -22.74 -1.41
N LEU A 154 4.59 -23.12 -1.01
CA LEU A 154 3.54 -22.18 -0.65
C LEU A 154 3.80 -21.49 0.70
N SER A 155 4.58 -22.08 1.60
CA SER A 155 4.89 -21.49 2.91
C SER A 155 6.16 -20.62 2.91
N LYS A 156 6.94 -20.66 1.83
CA LYS A 156 8.08 -19.77 1.58
C LYS A 156 7.63 -18.41 1.03
#